data_AF-A0A7S2L4R1-F1
#
_entry.id   AF-A0A7S2L4R1-F1
#
_cell.length_a   1.000
_cell.length_b   1.000
_cell.length_c   1.000
_cell.angle_alpha   90.00
_cell.angle_beta   90.00
_cell.angle_gamma   90.00
#
_symmetry.space_group_name_H-M   'P 1'
#
loop_
_entity.id
_entity.type
_entity.pdbx_description
1 polymer ?
#
loop_
_entity_poly.entity_id
_entity_poly.type
_entity_poly.pdbx_seq_one_letter_code
_entity_poly.pdbx_strand_id
1 'polypeptide(L)'
;HTIIQAEFEKESGYDAEVTAQTIRTTNMWMATVQSLYNGVQMCDEKPDDFDEPNFVNPIDMAAAFWIGTQEEESAVGGGSLYAWAKDIGSKFTGQDVNAQIVQRLKSLQINLQNCFVAPEEETYDIAANMRADADSITRLMTVPLVQSLLWHSTTLGDVNKRNFVVLYGLTALPPIIVCDDNAFSDLYDDYVVNVRNDATP
;
A
#
# COMPACT_ATOMS: atom_id res chain seq x y z
N HIS A 1 2.03 -21.59 0.59
CA HIS A 1 2.93 -20.84 1.48
C HIS A 1 2.75 -19.36 1.22
N THR A 2 2.31 -18.60 2.22
CA THR A 2 2.29 -17.14 2.12
C THR A 2 3.71 -16.58 2.35
N ILE A 3 3.99 -15.39 1.82
CA ILE A 3 5.26 -14.67 2.04
C ILE A 3 5.55 -14.55 3.54
N ILE A 4 4.51 -14.32 4.34
CA ILE A 4 4.59 -14.24 5.81
C ILE A 4 5.02 -15.58 6.42
N GLN A 5 4.44 -16.71 6.00
CA GLN A 5 4.88 -18.03 6.48
C GLN A 5 6.31 -18.34 6.08
N ALA A 6 6.73 -17.94 4.88
CA ALA A 6 8.11 -18.09 4.44
C ALA A 6 9.09 -17.28 5.30
N GLU A 7 8.71 -16.11 5.82
CA GLU A 7 9.54 -15.36 6.77
C GLU A 7 9.63 -16.06 8.15
N PHE A 8 8.53 -16.65 8.64
CA PHE A 8 8.53 -17.35 9.93
C PHE A 8 9.28 -18.69 9.90
N GLU A 9 9.41 -19.31 8.73
CA GLU A 9 10.01 -20.65 8.55
C GLU A 9 11.47 -20.63 8.09
N LYS A 10 12.10 -19.46 7.94
CA LYS A 10 13.51 -19.36 7.53
C LYS A 10 14.46 -19.93 8.58
N GLU A 11 15.36 -20.81 8.14
CA GLU A 11 16.48 -21.33 8.94
C GLU A 11 17.45 -20.23 9.41
N SER A 12 17.46 -19.06 8.75
CA SER A 12 18.31 -17.91 9.09
C SER A 12 17.89 -17.16 10.36
N GLY A 13 16.78 -17.55 11.01
CA GLY A 13 16.23 -16.89 12.19
C GLY A 13 15.23 -15.77 11.88
N TYR A 14 14.45 -15.39 12.90
CA TYR A 14 13.42 -14.34 12.82
C TYR A 14 14.06 -12.96 12.59
N ASP A 15 13.70 -12.32 11.47
CA ASP A 15 14.03 -10.92 11.19
C ASP A 15 12.81 -10.04 11.46
N ALA A 16 12.85 -9.30 12.57
CA ALA A 16 11.77 -8.42 13.00
C ALA A 16 11.52 -7.27 12.01
N GLU A 17 12.56 -6.79 11.32
CA GLU A 17 12.47 -5.66 10.40
C GLU A 17 11.83 -6.10 9.08
N VAL A 18 12.30 -7.22 8.50
CA VAL A 18 11.68 -7.81 7.30
C VAL A 18 10.23 -8.21 7.56
N THR A 19 9.94 -8.78 8.73
CA THR A 19 8.57 -9.13 9.12
C THR A 19 7.68 -7.89 9.22
N ALA A 20 8.15 -6.82 9.87
CA ALA A 20 7.41 -5.57 9.98
C ALA A 20 7.14 -4.94 8.61
N GLN A 21 8.12 -4.92 7.71
CA GLN A 21 7.95 -4.44 6.35
C GLN A 21 6.95 -5.30 5.57
N THR A 22 7.01 -6.63 5.71
CA THR A 22 6.06 -7.54 5.06
C THR A 22 4.63 -7.24 5.48
N ILE A 23 4.38 -7.05 6.78
CA ILE A 23 3.03 -6.72 7.28
C ILE A 23 2.53 -5.40 6.69
N ARG A 24 3.41 -4.39 6.57
CA ARG A 24 3.06 -3.09 5.98
C ARG A 24 2.70 -3.24 4.50
N THR A 25 3.60 -3.80 3.71
CA THR A 25 3.50 -3.81 2.24
C THR A 25 2.46 -4.80 1.72
N THR A 26 2.08 -5.80 2.52
CA THR A 26 1.04 -6.77 2.16
C THR A 26 -0.26 -6.47 2.90
N ASN A 27 -0.31 -6.66 4.21
CA ASN A 27 -1.55 -6.60 4.98
C ASN A 27 -2.10 -5.19 5.08
N MET A 28 -1.29 -4.21 5.51
CA MET A 28 -1.77 -2.83 5.68
C MET A 28 -2.07 -2.18 4.33
N TRP A 29 -1.28 -2.47 3.30
CA TRP A 29 -1.56 -2.02 1.93
C TRP A 29 -2.91 -2.56 1.45
N MET A 30 -3.13 -3.88 1.53
CA MET A 30 -4.41 -4.49 1.11
C MET A 30 -5.59 -4.00 1.95
N ALA A 31 -5.43 -3.84 3.27
CA ALA A 31 -6.47 -3.32 4.15
C ALA A 31 -6.85 -1.87 3.82
N THR A 32 -5.85 -1.03 3.50
CA THR A 32 -6.10 0.34 3.02
C THR A 32 -6.91 0.30 1.72
N VAL A 33 -6.47 -0.47 0.72
CA VAL A 33 -7.15 -0.59 -0.58
C VAL A 33 -8.59 -1.09 -0.42
N GLN A 34 -8.80 -2.15 0.35
CA GLN A 34 -10.14 -2.67 0.64
C GLN A 34 -11.03 -1.59 1.27
N SER A 35 -10.50 -0.83 2.24
CA SER A 35 -11.26 0.20 2.94
C SER A 35 -11.64 1.37 2.01
N LEU A 36 -10.78 1.73 1.05
CA LEU A 36 -11.11 2.72 0.02
C LEU A 36 -12.29 2.28 -0.83
N TYR A 37 -12.27 1.05 -1.36
CA TYR A 37 -13.36 0.54 -2.19
C TYR A 37 -14.63 0.22 -1.40
N ASN A 38 -14.52 -0.14 -0.12
CA ASN A 38 -15.68 -0.22 0.77
C ASN A 38 -16.37 1.15 0.89
N GLY A 39 -15.61 2.25 0.94
CA GLY A 39 -16.18 3.60 0.92
C GLY A 39 -16.90 3.93 -0.39
N VAL A 40 -16.36 3.48 -1.52
CA VAL A 40 -17.03 3.60 -2.83
C VAL A 40 -18.34 2.81 -2.84
N GLN A 41 -18.30 1.54 -2.42
CA GLN A 41 -19.48 0.68 -2.34
C GLN A 41 -20.54 1.24 -1.41
N MET A 42 -20.13 1.81 -0.28
CA MET A 42 -21.04 2.43 0.68
C MET A 42 -21.77 3.65 0.08
N CYS A 43 -21.12 4.39 -0.81
CA CYS A 43 -21.78 5.43 -1.59
C CYS A 43 -22.79 4.84 -2.59
N ASP A 44 -22.45 3.74 -3.26
CA ASP A 44 -23.35 3.03 -4.18
C ASP A 44 -24.58 2.43 -3.47
N GLU A 45 -24.41 1.88 -2.26
CA GLU A 45 -25.46 1.12 -1.54
C GLU A 45 -26.32 1.98 -0.62
N LYS A 46 -25.78 3.06 -0.05
CA LYS A 46 -26.43 3.93 0.95
C LYS A 46 -27.16 3.14 2.06
N PRO A 47 -26.42 2.40 2.89
CA PRO A 47 -27.04 1.58 3.93
C PRO A 47 -27.76 2.46 4.96
N ASP A 48 -28.93 2.04 5.45
CA ASP A 48 -29.79 2.86 6.34
C ASP A 48 -29.15 3.19 7.71
N ASP A 49 -28.01 2.57 8.05
CA ASP A 49 -27.34 2.63 9.36
C ASP A 49 -26.12 3.57 9.39
N PHE A 50 -25.88 4.40 8.36
CA PHE A 50 -24.72 5.31 8.33
C PHE A 50 -24.71 6.36 9.45
N ASP A 51 -25.87 6.64 10.07
CA ASP A 51 -26.03 7.57 11.20
C ASP A 51 -25.92 6.89 12.58
N GLU A 52 -25.70 5.57 12.63
CA GLU A 52 -25.58 4.88 13.90
C GLU A 52 -24.30 5.24 14.67
N PRO A 53 -24.33 5.33 16.01
CA PRO A 53 -23.14 5.66 16.81
C PRO A 53 -21.96 4.71 16.64
N ASN A 54 -22.21 3.48 16.18
CA ASN A 54 -21.19 2.45 15.94
C ASN A 54 -20.76 2.38 14.48
N PHE A 55 -21.27 3.27 13.62
CA PHE A 55 -20.89 3.33 12.23
C PHE A 55 -19.38 3.58 12.10
N VAL A 56 -18.71 2.72 11.35
CA VAL A 56 -17.29 2.85 11.06
C VAL A 56 -17.14 3.30 9.62
N ASN A 57 -16.75 4.55 9.43
CA ASN A 57 -16.47 5.11 8.11
C ASN A 57 -15.27 4.39 7.46
N PRO A 58 -15.45 3.71 6.32
CA PRO A 58 -14.37 2.99 5.66
C PRO A 58 -13.23 3.91 5.18
N ILE A 59 -13.52 5.17 4.85
CA ILE A 59 -12.47 6.12 4.47
C ILE A 59 -11.61 6.48 5.68
N ASP A 60 -12.19 6.57 6.87
CA ASP A 60 -11.44 6.78 8.12
C ASP A 60 -10.58 5.57 8.45
N MET A 61 -11.06 4.35 8.18
CA MET A 61 -10.24 3.14 8.30
C MET A 61 -9.05 3.18 7.34
N ALA A 62 -9.27 3.55 6.07
CA ALA A 62 -8.20 3.70 5.09
C ALA A 62 -7.16 4.74 5.55
N ALA A 63 -7.62 5.89 6.06
CA ALA A 63 -6.75 6.91 6.60
C ALA A 63 -5.98 6.42 7.83
N ALA A 64 -6.61 5.66 8.73
CA ALA A 64 -5.97 5.08 9.90
C ALA A 64 -4.89 4.05 9.52
N PHE A 65 -5.13 3.21 8.52
CA PHE A 65 -4.10 2.28 8.02
C PHE A 65 -2.93 3.00 7.36
N TRP A 66 -3.20 4.10 6.63
CA TRP A 66 -2.14 4.87 5.98
C TRP A 66 -1.31 5.69 6.98
N ILE A 67 -1.98 6.58 7.73
CA ILE A 67 -1.37 7.55 8.63
C ILE A 67 -0.85 6.87 9.90
N GLY A 68 -1.60 5.89 10.42
CA GLY A 68 -1.31 5.23 11.68
C GLY A 68 -1.34 6.20 12.87
N THR A 69 -0.42 6.01 13.82
CA THR A 69 -0.26 6.87 15.01
C THR A 69 0.68 8.06 14.75
N GLN A 70 0.81 8.50 13.50
CA GLN A 70 1.72 9.59 13.14
C GLN A 70 1.17 10.93 13.64
N GLU A 71 1.80 11.51 14.65
CA GLU A 71 1.38 12.80 15.23
C GLU A 71 2.01 14.01 14.52
N GLU A 72 3.22 13.86 13.95
CA GLU A 72 3.94 14.94 13.27
C GLU A 72 4.24 14.62 11.80
N GLU A 73 3.89 15.56 10.91
CA GLU A 73 4.16 15.47 9.47
C GLU A 73 5.67 15.42 9.16
N SER A 74 6.49 16.04 10.02
CA SER A 74 7.95 16.14 9.91
C SER A 74 8.69 14.90 10.43
N ALA A 75 8.08 14.08 11.28
CA ALA A 75 8.74 12.89 11.81
C ALA A 75 9.08 11.89 10.69
N VAL A 76 10.29 11.34 10.75
CA VAL A 76 10.81 10.30 9.86
C VAL A 76 11.04 9.08 10.73
N GLY A 77 10.43 7.95 10.36
CA GLY A 77 10.39 6.75 11.20
C GLY A 77 9.03 6.55 11.87
N GLY A 78 8.67 5.29 12.10
CA GLY A 78 7.37 4.90 12.64
C GLY A 78 6.87 3.56 12.09
N GLY A 79 5.74 3.12 12.65
CA GLY A 79 5.06 1.87 12.30
C GLY A 79 4.19 1.93 11.02
N SER A 80 3.84 3.14 10.58
CA SER A 80 2.79 3.39 9.59
C SER A 80 3.28 3.32 8.15
N LEU A 81 2.33 3.16 7.21
CA LEU A 81 2.60 3.26 5.78
C LEU A 81 3.09 4.66 5.40
N TYR A 82 2.56 5.70 6.03
CA TYR A 82 3.01 7.08 5.84
C TYR A 82 4.49 7.25 6.18
N ALA A 83 4.92 6.79 7.35
CA ALA A 83 6.31 6.91 7.80
C ALA A 83 7.25 6.09 6.90
N TRP A 84 6.84 4.90 6.50
CA TRP A 84 7.55 4.06 5.53
C TRP A 84 7.70 4.75 4.17
N ALA A 85 6.60 5.25 3.59
CA ALA A 85 6.59 5.93 2.31
C ALA A 85 7.48 7.20 2.34
N LYS A 86 7.52 7.90 3.48
CA LYS A 86 8.40 9.06 3.67
C LYS A 86 9.87 8.69 3.75
N ASP A 87 10.21 7.65 4.51
CA ASP A 87 11.60 7.19 4.64
C ASP A 87 12.16 6.73 3.29
N ILE A 88 11.41 5.92 2.56
CA ILE A 88 11.85 5.50 1.23
C ILE A 88 11.85 6.67 0.24
N GLY A 89 10.82 7.52 0.28
CA GLY A 89 10.73 8.71 -0.55
C GLY A 89 11.89 9.67 -0.34
N SER A 90 12.47 9.74 0.87
CA SER A 90 13.65 10.55 1.17
C SER A 90 14.91 10.12 0.42
N LYS A 91 14.92 8.91 -0.19
CA LYS A 91 16.04 8.42 -1.02
C LYS A 91 15.92 8.88 -2.48
N PHE A 92 14.78 9.43 -2.86
CA PHE A 92 14.46 9.87 -4.22
C PHE A 92 14.12 11.36 -4.21
N THR A 93 14.24 12.04 -5.35
CA THR A 93 13.91 13.47 -5.47
C THR A 93 12.57 13.66 -6.18
N GLY A 94 11.81 14.69 -5.76
CA GLY A 94 10.71 15.22 -6.56
C GLY A 94 9.35 14.55 -6.41
N GLN A 95 9.09 13.75 -5.36
CA GLN A 95 7.78 13.16 -5.13
C GLN A 95 7.38 13.23 -3.66
N ASP A 96 6.25 13.89 -3.39
CA ASP A 96 5.55 13.82 -2.10
C ASP A 96 4.26 13.02 -2.28
N VAL A 97 4.39 11.69 -2.17
CA VAL A 97 3.26 10.76 -2.29
C VAL A 97 2.31 10.89 -1.11
N ASN A 98 2.84 11.23 0.06
CA ASN A 98 2.10 11.35 1.30
C ASN A 98 1.11 12.51 1.25
N ALA A 99 1.57 13.69 0.85
CA ALA A 99 0.69 14.86 0.68
C ALA A 99 -0.44 14.57 -0.31
N GLN A 100 -0.12 13.92 -1.44
CA GLN A 100 -1.11 13.56 -2.46
C GLN A 100 -2.14 12.53 -1.95
N ILE A 101 -1.70 11.50 -1.24
CA ILE A 101 -2.61 10.49 -0.67
C ILE A 101 -3.51 11.12 0.38
N VAL A 102 -2.97 11.93 1.31
CA VAL A 102 -3.75 12.61 2.35
C VAL A 102 -4.77 13.58 1.74
N GLN A 103 -4.39 14.32 0.69
CA GLN A 103 -5.32 15.20 -0.02
C GLN A 103 -6.50 14.41 -0.62
N ARG A 104 -6.23 13.25 -1.21
CA ARG A 104 -7.29 12.40 -1.79
C ARG A 104 -8.14 11.69 -0.74
N LEU A 105 -7.56 11.30 0.39
CA LEU A 105 -8.35 10.77 1.52
C LEU A 105 -9.35 11.82 2.03
N LYS A 106 -8.95 13.09 2.11
CA LYS A 106 -9.86 14.21 2.44
C LYS A 106 -10.95 14.39 1.37
N SER A 107 -10.59 14.30 0.09
CA SER A 107 -11.55 14.32 -1.03
C SER A 107 -12.58 13.19 -0.89
N LEU A 108 -12.14 11.97 -0.60
CA LEU A 108 -13.00 10.82 -0.39
C LEU A 108 -13.93 10.98 0.82
N GLN A 109 -13.45 11.53 1.94
CA GLN A 109 -14.32 11.83 3.08
C GLN A 109 -15.44 12.80 2.71
N ILE A 110 -15.11 13.88 2.01
CA ILE A 110 -16.08 14.89 1.57
C ILE A 110 -17.08 14.27 0.58
N ASN A 111 -16.58 13.50 -0.40
CA ASN A 111 -17.44 12.87 -1.40
C ASN A 111 -18.37 11.82 -0.78
N LEU A 112 -17.91 11.04 0.20
CA LEU A 112 -18.76 10.07 0.91
C LEU A 112 -19.88 10.79 1.69
N GLN A 113 -19.56 11.87 2.40
CA GLN A 113 -20.56 12.67 3.09
C GLN A 113 -21.59 13.28 2.14
N ASN A 114 -21.13 13.83 1.01
CA ASN A 114 -22.01 14.35 -0.03
C ASN A 114 -22.89 13.25 -0.62
N CYS A 115 -22.36 12.04 -0.77
CA CYS A 115 -23.09 10.91 -1.31
C CYS A 115 -24.31 10.53 -0.45
N PHE A 116 -24.17 10.56 0.88
CA PHE A 116 -25.27 10.22 1.79
C PHE A 116 -26.45 11.19 1.70
N VAL A 117 -26.20 12.46 1.37
CA VAL A 117 -27.26 13.49 1.26
C VAL A 117 -27.70 13.77 -0.18
N ALA A 118 -26.96 13.26 -1.17
CA ALA A 118 -27.25 13.48 -2.58
C ALA A 118 -28.51 12.71 -3.03
N PRO A 119 -29.25 13.24 -4.02
CA PRO A 119 -30.28 12.48 -4.73
C PRO A 119 -29.71 11.20 -5.34
N GLU A 120 -30.56 10.17 -5.51
CA GLU A 120 -30.16 8.89 -6.11
C GLU A 120 -29.52 9.08 -7.51
N GLU A 121 -30.06 10.00 -8.31
CA GLU A 121 -29.57 10.32 -9.66
C GLU A 121 -28.12 10.87 -9.69
N GLU A 122 -27.68 11.55 -8.61
CA GLU A 122 -26.32 12.12 -8.50
C GLU A 122 -25.33 11.17 -7.83
N THR A 123 -25.84 10.10 -7.20
CA THR A 123 -25.04 9.15 -6.41
C THR A 123 -24.03 8.42 -7.29
N TYR A 124 -24.44 8.02 -8.49
CA TYR A 124 -23.58 7.32 -9.44
C TYR A 124 -22.34 8.14 -9.81
N ASP A 125 -22.51 9.44 -10.07
CA ASP A 125 -21.40 10.32 -10.44
C ASP A 125 -20.45 10.56 -9.25
N ILE A 126 -21.00 10.69 -8.04
CA ILE A 126 -20.19 10.81 -6.82
C ILE A 126 -19.39 9.53 -6.57
N ALA A 127 -20.03 8.36 -6.66
CA ALA A 127 -19.36 7.07 -6.51
C ALA A 127 -18.29 6.84 -7.59
N ALA A 128 -18.54 7.25 -8.84
CA ALA A 128 -17.55 7.20 -9.91
C ALA A 128 -16.33 8.08 -9.60
N ASN A 129 -16.53 9.29 -9.08
CA ASN A 129 -15.44 10.18 -8.65
C ASN A 129 -14.67 9.59 -7.46
N MET A 130 -15.37 8.98 -6.49
CA MET A 130 -14.73 8.26 -5.39
C MET A 130 -13.89 7.08 -5.89
N ARG A 131 -14.39 6.32 -6.86
CA ARG A 131 -13.65 5.22 -7.49
C ARG A 131 -12.36 5.71 -8.15
N ALA A 132 -12.43 6.83 -8.89
CA ALA A 132 -11.25 7.45 -9.49
C ALA A 132 -10.21 7.92 -8.46
N ASP A 133 -10.66 8.45 -7.30
CA ASP A 133 -9.78 8.82 -6.21
C ASP A 133 -9.15 7.59 -5.52
N ALA A 134 -9.93 6.52 -5.29
CA ALA A 134 -9.43 5.25 -4.75
C ALA A 134 -8.38 4.61 -5.67
N ASP A 135 -8.62 4.59 -6.98
CA ASP A 135 -7.66 4.12 -7.99
C ASP A 135 -6.37 4.97 -7.95
N SER A 136 -6.52 6.29 -7.85
CA SER A 136 -5.36 7.18 -7.79
C SER A 136 -4.56 7.03 -6.49
N ILE A 137 -5.21 6.81 -5.34
CA ILE A 137 -4.51 6.51 -4.09
C ILE A 137 -3.77 5.19 -4.23
N THR A 138 -4.42 4.14 -4.73
CA THR A 138 -3.80 2.82 -4.94
C THR A 138 -2.56 2.93 -5.82
N ARG A 139 -2.63 3.70 -6.92
CA ARG A 139 -1.47 3.99 -7.78
C ARG A 139 -0.35 4.72 -7.05
N LEU A 140 -0.69 5.72 -6.22
CA LEU A 140 0.29 6.45 -5.41
C LEU A 140 0.94 5.55 -4.37
N MET A 141 0.20 4.60 -3.79
CA MET A 141 0.74 3.62 -2.83
C MET A 141 1.73 2.64 -3.46
N THR A 142 1.64 2.41 -4.79
CA THR A 142 2.62 1.59 -5.52
C THR A 142 3.98 2.28 -5.68
N VAL A 143 4.03 3.61 -5.66
CA VAL A 143 5.28 4.38 -5.78
C VAL A 143 6.31 3.98 -4.71
N PRO A 144 6.02 4.01 -3.40
CA PRO A 144 6.98 3.59 -2.40
C PRO A 144 7.33 2.09 -2.47
N LEU A 145 6.46 1.22 -3.01
CA LEU A 145 6.81 -0.20 -3.27
C LEU A 145 7.90 -0.31 -4.33
N VAL A 146 7.74 0.40 -5.46
CA VAL A 146 8.73 0.43 -6.55
C VAL A 146 10.03 1.10 -6.10
N GLN A 147 9.93 2.24 -5.40
CA GLN A 147 11.10 2.91 -4.84
C GLN A 147 11.86 2.00 -3.86
N SER A 148 11.14 1.21 -3.06
CA SER A 148 11.76 0.24 -2.14
C SER A 148 12.48 -0.87 -2.91
N LEU A 149 11.86 -1.43 -3.94
CA LEU A 149 12.51 -2.42 -4.81
C LEU A 149 13.81 -1.86 -5.41
N LEU A 150 13.76 -0.66 -6.00
CA LEU A 150 14.92 0.00 -6.61
C LEU A 150 16.02 0.32 -5.60
N TRP A 151 15.65 0.80 -4.42
CA TRP A 151 16.63 1.12 -3.38
C TRP A 151 17.33 -0.14 -2.88
N HIS A 152 16.56 -1.18 -2.54
CA HIS A 152 17.13 -2.41 -1.99
C HIS A 152 17.91 -3.22 -3.03
N SER A 153 17.57 -3.13 -4.32
CA SER A 153 18.33 -3.80 -5.39
C SER A 153 19.78 -3.30 -5.50
N THR A 154 20.06 -2.06 -5.09
CA THR A 154 21.45 -1.54 -4.99
C THR A 154 22.30 -2.25 -3.94
N THR A 155 21.66 -3.03 -3.05
CA THR A 155 22.31 -3.71 -1.92
C THR A 155 22.37 -5.23 -2.05
N LEU A 156 22.21 -5.77 -3.27
CA LEU A 156 22.21 -7.22 -3.55
C LEU A 156 23.46 -7.99 -3.08
N GLY A 157 24.61 -7.31 -2.98
CA GLY A 157 25.84 -7.89 -2.44
C GLY A 157 25.82 -8.13 -0.92
N ASP A 158 24.86 -7.55 -0.20
CA ASP A 158 24.67 -7.75 1.24
C ASP A 158 23.64 -8.86 1.48
N VAL A 159 24.12 -10.02 1.92
CA VAL A 159 23.29 -11.21 2.19
C VAL A 159 22.14 -10.94 3.15
N ASN A 160 22.31 -9.99 4.09
CA ASN A 160 21.27 -9.66 5.07
C ASN A 160 20.14 -8.82 4.45
N LYS A 161 20.38 -8.19 3.29
CA LYS A 161 19.42 -7.27 2.65
C LYS A 161 18.66 -7.87 1.47
N ARG A 162 19.07 -9.07 1.02
CA ARG A 162 18.42 -9.82 -0.07
C ARG A 162 16.95 -10.09 0.19
N ASN A 163 16.58 -10.32 1.44
CA ASN A 163 15.19 -10.54 1.84
C ASN A 163 14.27 -9.34 1.49
N PHE A 164 14.76 -8.11 1.60
CA PHE A 164 13.99 -6.93 1.21
C PHE A 164 13.77 -6.89 -0.31
N VAL A 165 14.78 -7.27 -1.10
CA VAL A 165 14.65 -7.32 -2.57
C VAL A 165 13.56 -8.33 -2.97
N VAL A 166 13.60 -9.52 -2.38
CA VAL A 166 12.57 -10.56 -2.62
C VAL A 166 11.18 -10.07 -2.20
N LEU A 167 11.06 -9.49 -1.00
CA LEU A 167 9.81 -8.94 -0.49
C LEU A 167 9.22 -7.91 -1.47
N TYR A 168 10.01 -6.89 -1.81
CA TYR A 168 9.51 -5.81 -2.67
C TYR A 168 9.30 -6.27 -4.11
N GLY A 169 10.09 -7.23 -4.60
CA GLY A 169 9.86 -7.88 -5.89
C GLY A 169 8.50 -8.58 -5.94
N LEU A 170 8.17 -9.36 -4.91
CA LEU A 170 6.88 -10.03 -4.81
C LEU A 170 5.69 -9.08 -4.67
N THR A 171 5.88 -7.89 -4.11
CA THR A 171 4.80 -6.89 -3.97
C THR A 171 4.67 -5.92 -5.15
N ALA A 172 5.78 -5.56 -5.82
CA ALA A 172 5.81 -4.49 -6.82
C ALA A 172 5.78 -5.01 -8.26
N LEU A 173 6.22 -6.26 -8.51
CA LEU A 173 6.24 -6.85 -9.86
C LEU A 173 4.87 -7.34 -10.37
N PRO A 174 3.94 -7.87 -9.55
CA PRO A 174 2.68 -8.40 -10.10
C PRO A 174 1.90 -7.42 -10.99
N PRO A 175 1.84 -6.10 -10.72
CA PRO A 175 1.23 -5.15 -11.65
C PRO A 175 1.91 -5.06 -13.04
N ILE A 176 3.20 -5.41 -13.15
CA ILE A 176 3.97 -5.33 -14.40
C ILE A 176 3.54 -6.41 -15.39
N ILE A 177 3.08 -7.58 -14.92
CA ILE A 177 2.66 -8.69 -15.79
C ILE A 177 1.55 -8.27 -16.77
N VAL A 178 0.66 -7.37 -16.34
CA VAL A 178 -0.44 -6.88 -17.17
C VAL A 178 0.07 -6.02 -18.34
N CYS A 179 1.23 -5.40 -18.18
CA CYS A 179 1.84 -4.51 -19.17
C CYS A 179 2.84 -5.24 -20.07
N ASP A 180 3.65 -6.13 -19.51
CA ASP A 180 4.70 -6.86 -20.22
C ASP A 180 5.09 -8.16 -19.49
N ASP A 181 4.63 -9.30 -20.02
CA ASP A 181 4.90 -10.63 -19.46
C ASP A 181 6.39 -10.99 -19.48
N ASN A 182 7.15 -10.54 -20.49
CA ASN A 182 8.57 -10.86 -20.60
C ASN A 182 9.36 -10.05 -19.58
N ALA A 183 9.08 -8.75 -19.47
CA ALA A 183 9.71 -7.91 -18.46
C ALA A 183 9.40 -8.41 -17.04
N PHE A 184 8.16 -8.86 -16.78
CA PHE A 184 7.81 -9.49 -15.51
C PHE A 184 8.67 -10.73 -15.26
N SER A 185 8.76 -11.64 -16.23
CA SER A 185 9.49 -12.90 -16.09
C SER A 185 10.98 -12.65 -15.80
N ASP A 186 11.62 -11.77 -16.59
CA ASP A 186 13.03 -11.42 -16.41
C ASP A 186 13.29 -10.81 -15.02
N LEU A 187 12.46 -9.82 -14.61
CA LEU A 187 12.61 -9.17 -13.31
C LEU A 187 12.31 -10.12 -12.14
N TYR A 188 11.36 -11.03 -12.32
CA TYR A 188 11.03 -12.03 -11.30
C TYR A 188 12.18 -13.02 -11.12
N ASP A 189 12.75 -13.50 -12.22
CA ASP A 189 13.90 -14.39 -12.17
C ASP A 189 15.08 -13.71 -11.50
N ASP A 190 15.38 -12.46 -11.86
CA ASP A 190 16.49 -11.69 -11.30
C ASP A 190 16.30 -11.36 -9.81
N TYR A 191 15.14 -10.82 -9.41
CA TYR A 191 14.95 -10.29 -8.05
C TYR A 191 14.34 -11.25 -7.05
N VAL A 192 13.73 -12.35 -7.51
CA VAL A 192 13.07 -13.32 -6.64
C VAL A 192 13.77 -14.68 -6.71
N VAL A 193 13.92 -15.25 -7.91
CA VAL A 193 14.43 -16.63 -8.05
C VAL A 193 15.93 -16.70 -7.78
N ASN A 194 16.73 -15.92 -8.51
CA ASN A 194 18.19 -15.93 -8.40
C ASN A 194 18.67 -15.47 -7.03
N VAL A 195 18.08 -14.39 -6.50
CA VAL A 195 18.40 -13.87 -5.16
C VAL A 195 18.12 -14.90 -4.06
N ARG A 196 17.02 -15.67 -4.18
CA ARG A 196 16.70 -16.72 -3.20
C ARG A 196 17.67 -17.89 -3.30
N ASN A 197 18.01 -18.31 -4.52
CA ASN A 197 18.93 -19.43 -4.74
C ASN A 197 20.37 -19.11 -4.27
N ASP A 198 20.81 -17.85 -4.42
CA ASP A 198 22.10 -17.40 -3.91
C ASP A 198 22.15 -17.25 -2.38
N ALA A 199 21.00 -17.28 -1.70
CA ALA A 199 20.88 -17.16 -0.25
C ALA A 199 20.84 -18.52 0.47
N THR A 200 20.69 -19.62 -0.27
CA THR A 200 20.85 -21.00 0.24
C THR A 200 22.29 -21.48 0.00
N PRO A 201 23.02 -21.93 1.04
CA PRO A 201 24.36 -22.50 0.88
C PRO A 201 24.35 -23.85 0.13
#